data_AF-A0A085LU50-F1
#
_entry.id   AF-A0A085LU50-F1
#
_cell.length_a   1.000
_cell.length_b   1.000
_cell.length_c   1.000
_cell.angle_alpha   90.00
_cell.angle_beta   90.00
_cell.angle_gamma   90.00
#
_symmetry.space_group_name_H-M   'P 1'
#
loop_
_entity.id
_entity.type
_entity.pdbx_description
1 polymer ?
#
loop_
_entity_poly.entity_id
_entity_poly.type
_entity_poly.pdbx_seq_one_letter_code
_entity_poly.pdbx_strand_id
1 'polypeptide(L)'
;MTTPSGLCPLYRSIGPIIFWLLLTRGSTGTFGVNGRGLTDSSKGNQGCIPDTTKCCQSKGVSQLCIKKLCDYRRPPNEFEVFEVASECPHSLAAIASCLADQRDHMPCCSRRAKGADDLLCLHLCNGSKATVDLNRWEEYKAYVACLSFNIQPMYQCFAEGYRKSPYPPVNLTTVSVGHRSAHLQWRPPLVLTHLVKKYRVQCRSSDMLFRKEGQTSSTSLLIDGLLPNTKYSVTIVAEGDGPTARSLPSDELTIVTKGLSPEVEAYQEDMETADGFTQTLACRIKVHGRRKSTPTVQWARRWTKSEDFQPIAIQTDRSNSYSADVFLSSVETSWLLYTATLTVYSVRSADYAFYKCLVRTADGEDSKEIRLRPLHTIHIPKSPPNITKCCLKEHLEGTCLATCKGSNLDLDFAGLFLAEFQAHKCSNELSKMVHCSLGSISYGPCCLRRKVPQVCMALCDGTLKLPTAADSYATCLPYLSSVMECHMESRALIPSPPDNLRLVTDSPSSPVIIEWSEVVGAKLYIVYYRILEEGERDEWEKKTSTANVIVLNRLPQQTRFEVVVLAASLAGSSEPSRSLFFSTMPKNN
;
A
#
# COMPACT_ATOMS: atom_id res chain seq x y z
N MET A 1 32.84 34.84 51.28
CA MET A 1 31.40 34.81 50.97
C MET A 1 31.23 35.13 49.49
N THR A 2 31.08 34.10 48.66
CA THR A 2 30.86 34.21 47.21
C THR A 2 29.39 33.92 46.92
N THR A 3 28.67 34.90 46.37
CA THR A 3 27.27 34.77 45.93
C THR A 3 27.18 33.91 44.66
N PRO A 4 26.27 32.92 44.56
CA PRO A 4 26.02 32.23 43.30
C PRO A 4 25.04 33.05 42.45
N SER A 5 25.50 33.47 41.27
CA SER A 5 24.67 34.07 40.23
C SER A 5 24.12 33.00 39.28
N GLY A 6 22.81 33.03 39.04
CA GLY A 6 22.16 32.40 37.88
C GLY A 6 21.64 30.97 38.07
N LEU A 7 20.70 30.74 38.99
CA LEU A 7 19.89 29.52 39.01
C LEU A 7 18.60 29.76 38.21
N CYS A 8 18.29 28.90 37.23
CA CYS A 8 16.95 28.84 36.64
C CYS A 8 15.93 28.40 37.71
N PRO A 9 14.68 28.90 37.66
CA PRO A 9 13.63 28.45 38.57
C PRO A 9 13.42 26.93 38.39
N LEU A 10 13.61 26.19 39.49
CA LEU A 10 13.39 24.75 39.56
C LEU A 10 11.90 24.44 39.43
N TYR A 11 11.54 23.51 38.54
CA TYR A 11 10.20 22.96 38.46
C TYR A 11 9.92 22.09 39.70
N ARG A 12 9.05 22.57 40.60
CA ARG A 12 8.34 21.69 41.55
C ARG A 12 7.14 21.12 40.82
N SER A 13 7.08 19.79 40.70
CA SER A 13 5.86 19.08 40.35
C SER A 13 4.80 19.36 41.43
N ILE A 14 3.72 20.07 41.08
CA ILE A 14 2.60 20.32 41.99
C ILE A 14 1.59 19.19 41.80
N GLY A 15 1.56 18.26 42.76
CA GLY A 15 0.39 17.42 43.01
C GLY A 15 -0.71 18.21 43.73
N PRO A 16 -1.99 17.81 43.64
CA PRO A 16 -3.11 18.65 44.05
C PRO A 16 -3.43 18.45 45.53
N ILE A 17 -3.16 19.42 46.42
CA ILE A 17 -3.74 19.45 47.77
C ILE A 17 -4.08 20.89 48.22
N ILE A 18 -5.39 21.16 48.20
CA ILE A 18 -6.28 21.75 49.23
C ILE A 18 -5.76 22.91 50.12
N PHE A 19 -6.52 24.02 50.02
CA PHE A 19 -6.79 25.12 50.96
C PHE A 19 -6.36 24.97 52.43
N TRP A 20 -5.75 26.03 53.01
CA TRP A 20 -6.29 26.77 54.18
C TRP A 20 -5.57 28.11 54.38
N LEU A 21 -6.33 29.10 54.88
CA LEU A 21 -5.97 30.49 55.15
C LEU A 21 -4.88 30.66 56.24
N LEU A 22 -4.10 31.75 56.20
CA LEU A 22 -4.08 32.79 57.25
C LEU A 22 -3.16 33.98 56.90
N LEU A 23 -3.52 35.10 57.53
CA LEU A 23 -3.21 36.49 57.23
C LEU A 23 -2.08 37.07 58.13
N THR A 24 -1.45 38.13 57.60
CA THR A 24 -1.00 39.38 58.27
C THR A 24 0.38 39.55 58.93
N ARG A 25 0.92 40.76 58.63
CA ARG A 25 1.91 41.62 59.31
C ARG A 25 3.39 41.23 59.14
N GLY A 26 4.29 42.05 58.60
CA GLY A 26 4.36 43.52 58.51
C GLY A 26 5.29 44.05 59.59
N SER A 27 6.53 44.39 59.25
CA SER A 27 7.45 45.19 60.09
C SER A 27 8.51 45.86 59.21
N THR A 28 8.49 47.18 59.23
CA THR A 28 9.42 48.13 58.63
C THR A 28 10.66 48.31 59.50
N GLY A 29 11.84 48.46 58.87
CA GLY A 29 13.07 48.87 59.54
C GLY A 29 14.03 49.53 58.55
N THR A 30 14.11 50.86 58.59
CA THR A 30 15.13 51.70 57.94
C THR A 30 16.37 51.82 58.82
N PHE A 31 17.58 51.83 58.24
CA PHE A 31 18.66 52.82 58.46
C PHE A 31 19.99 52.37 57.81
N GLY A 32 20.72 53.33 57.23
CA GLY A 32 22.18 53.23 57.06
C GLY A 32 22.71 53.49 55.64
N VAL A 33 22.93 54.76 55.29
CA VAL A 33 23.71 55.19 54.12
C VAL A 33 25.20 55.21 54.48
N ASN A 34 26.07 54.68 53.62
CA ASN A 34 27.43 55.20 53.41
C ASN A 34 28.07 54.69 52.10
N GLY A 35 28.56 55.63 51.28
CA GLY A 35 29.87 55.53 50.64
C GLY A 35 30.05 54.74 49.33
N ARG A 36 29.83 55.43 48.21
CA ARG A 36 30.50 55.35 46.89
C ARG A 36 31.34 54.11 46.54
N GLY A 37 30.95 53.48 45.43
CA GLY A 37 31.82 52.68 44.56
C GLY A 37 31.22 52.58 43.16
N LEU A 38 31.63 53.47 42.26
CA LEU A 38 31.44 53.30 40.81
C LEU A 38 32.20 52.05 40.37
N THR A 39 31.52 50.96 40.03
CA THR A 39 32.03 49.98 39.06
C THR A 39 30.89 49.31 38.30
N ASP A 40 30.89 49.64 37.01
CA ASP A 40 30.67 48.77 35.86
C ASP A 40 29.31 48.06 35.68
N SER A 41 28.49 48.70 34.84
CA SER A 41 27.38 48.12 34.10
C SER A 41 27.89 47.12 33.04
N SER A 42 28.14 45.87 33.44
CA SER A 42 28.49 44.80 32.48
C SER A 42 27.89 43.42 32.81
N LYS A 43 26.71 43.36 33.44
CA LYS A 43 25.91 42.10 33.51
C LYS A 43 24.91 42.02 32.36
N GLY A 44 25.44 41.91 31.14
CA GLY A 44 24.70 41.57 29.93
C GLY A 44 24.88 40.09 29.58
N ASN A 45 23.79 39.33 29.63
CA ASN A 45 23.56 38.11 28.84
C ASN A 45 24.39 36.84 29.17
N GLN A 46 24.34 36.34 30.40
CA GLN A 46 24.70 34.93 30.69
C GLN A 46 23.44 34.05 30.54
N GLY A 47 23.37 33.27 29.45
CA GLY A 47 22.36 32.24 29.24
C GLY A 47 22.30 31.25 30.41
N CYS A 48 21.12 30.72 30.71
CA CYS A 48 20.91 29.84 31.86
C CYS A 48 21.65 28.51 31.68
N ILE A 49 22.68 28.30 32.49
CA ILE A 49 23.46 27.06 32.54
C ILE A 49 22.77 26.09 33.52
N PRO A 50 22.47 24.84 33.12
CA PRO A 50 21.86 23.87 34.02
C PRO A 50 22.80 23.37 35.11
N ASP A 51 22.22 23.03 36.25
CA ASP A 51 22.88 22.28 37.31
C ASP A 51 22.79 20.77 37.04
N THR A 52 23.68 20.31 36.16
CA THR A 52 23.75 18.92 35.70
C THR A 52 24.12 17.95 36.82
N THR A 53 24.92 18.40 37.80
CA THR A 53 25.30 17.63 38.98
C THR A 53 24.08 17.32 39.86
N LYS A 54 23.24 18.33 40.14
CA LYS A 54 21.99 18.14 40.89
C LYS A 54 20.99 17.25 40.15
N CYS A 55 20.91 17.38 38.82
CA CYS A 55 20.09 16.47 38.01
C CYS A 55 20.55 15.01 38.17
N CYS A 56 21.85 14.73 38.05
CA CYS A 56 22.37 13.37 38.24
C CYS A 56 22.10 12.81 39.63
N GLN A 57 22.26 13.62 40.68
CA GLN A 57 21.90 13.23 42.05
C GLN A 57 20.42 12.82 42.15
N SER A 58 19.51 13.61 41.55
CA SER A 58 18.08 13.32 41.58
C SER A 58 17.71 12.03 40.81
N LYS A 59 18.54 11.60 39.86
CA LYS A 59 18.37 10.35 39.10
C LYS A 59 19.09 9.15 39.74
N GLY A 60 19.64 9.30 40.95
CA GLY A 60 20.29 8.21 41.68
C GLY A 60 21.64 7.79 41.10
N VAL A 61 22.32 8.66 40.34
CA VAL A 61 23.67 8.38 39.84
C VAL A 61 24.65 8.31 41.02
N SER A 62 25.60 7.36 40.99
CA SER A 62 26.58 7.20 42.06
C SER A 62 27.48 8.45 42.21
N GLN A 63 28.00 8.70 43.41
CA GLN A 63 28.87 9.85 43.67
C GLN A 63 30.15 9.84 42.81
N LEU A 64 30.69 8.64 42.53
CA LEU A 64 31.81 8.45 41.62
C LEU A 64 31.47 8.99 40.22
N CYS A 65 30.36 8.53 39.65
CA CYS A 65 29.93 8.93 38.31
C CYS A 65 29.49 10.40 38.23
N ILE A 66 28.88 10.94 39.31
CA ILE A 66 28.57 12.37 39.41
C ILE A 66 29.83 13.21 39.29
N LYS A 67 30.86 12.88 40.08
CA LYS A 67 32.13 13.63 40.11
C LYS A 67 32.87 13.58 38.77
N LYS A 68 32.79 12.44 38.06
CA LYS A 68 33.53 12.18 36.82
C LYS A 68 32.82 12.66 35.56
N LEU A 69 31.48 12.68 35.53
CA LEU A 69 30.73 12.91 34.29
C LEU A 69 29.62 13.96 34.35
N CYS A 70 29.12 14.31 35.53
CA CYS A 70 27.96 15.19 35.62
C CYS A 70 28.31 16.68 35.67
N ASP A 71 29.58 17.06 35.56
CA ASP A 71 30.00 18.45 35.41
C ASP A 71 30.42 18.71 33.95
N TYR A 72 29.55 19.38 33.19
CA TYR A 72 29.82 19.69 31.79
C TYR A 72 31.09 20.56 31.59
N ARG A 73 31.57 21.24 32.64
CA ARG A 73 32.79 22.07 32.60
C ARG A 73 34.06 21.24 32.71
N ARG A 74 33.94 19.98 33.12
CA ARG A 74 35.04 19.03 33.35
C ARG A 74 34.81 17.78 32.51
N PRO A 75 34.95 17.87 31.18
CA PRO A 75 34.89 16.68 30.34
C PRO A 75 36.00 15.69 30.73
N PRO A 76 35.73 14.37 30.72
CA PRO A 76 36.74 13.36 30.95
C PRO A 76 37.86 13.43 29.92
N ASN A 77 39.09 13.23 30.37
CA ASN A 77 40.22 13.04 29.45
C ASN A 77 40.26 11.60 28.90
N GLU A 78 41.15 11.33 27.95
CA GLU A 78 41.27 10.04 27.26
C GLU A 78 41.52 8.85 28.21
N PHE A 79 42.22 9.04 29.32
CA PHE A 79 42.48 7.99 30.31
C PHE A 79 41.28 7.71 31.22
N GLU A 80 40.46 8.73 31.49
CA GLU A 80 39.26 8.61 32.32
C GLU A 80 38.09 7.97 31.58
N VAL A 81 38.09 7.94 30.24
CA VAL A 81 37.04 7.31 29.44
C VAL A 81 36.90 5.82 29.73
N PHE A 82 38.01 5.11 29.92
CA PHE A 82 38.00 3.68 30.25
C PHE A 82 37.41 3.41 31.64
N GLU A 83 37.85 4.19 32.64
CA GLU A 83 37.33 4.14 34.02
C GLU A 83 35.82 4.42 34.04
N VAL A 84 35.39 5.45 33.31
CA VAL A 84 33.98 5.84 33.20
C VAL A 84 33.13 4.77 32.51
N ALA A 85 33.60 4.20 31.39
CA ALA A 85 32.84 3.21 30.65
C ALA A 85 32.64 1.91 31.43
N SER A 86 33.62 1.56 32.27
CA SER A 86 33.59 0.39 33.15
C SER A 86 32.73 0.61 34.41
N GLU A 87 32.91 1.73 35.10
CA GLU A 87 32.29 1.98 36.42
C GLU A 87 30.89 2.61 36.34
N CYS A 88 30.56 3.27 35.23
CA CYS A 88 29.29 4.00 35.07
C CYS A 88 28.32 3.49 33.97
N PRO A 89 28.41 2.26 33.42
CA PRO A 89 27.71 1.87 32.19
C PRO A 89 26.19 2.01 32.30
N HIS A 90 25.60 1.60 33.43
CA HIS A 90 24.16 1.67 33.67
C HIS A 90 23.64 3.10 33.94
N SER A 91 24.52 4.04 34.26
CA SER A 91 24.15 5.44 34.55
C SER A 91 24.30 6.35 33.33
N LEU A 92 24.95 5.91 32.24
CA LEU A 92 25.26 6.76 31.09
C LEU A 92 24.02 7.44 30.49
N ALA A 93 22.89 6.73 30.36
CA ALA A 93 21.66 7.33 29.85
C ALA A 93 21.08 8.40 30.80
N ALA A 94 21.14 8.17 32.12
CA ALA A 94 20.68 9.15 33.12
C ALA A 94 21.56 10.40 33.09
N ILE A 95 22.88 10.21 33.07
CA ILE A 95 23.89 11.29 32.98
C ILE A 95 23.72 12.08 31.68
N ALA A 96 23.61 11.40 30.54
CA ALA A 96 23.41 12.01 29.24
C ALA A 96 22.10 12.81 29.17
N SER A 97 21.01 12.32 29.75
CA SER A 97 19.76 13.10 29.82
C SER A 97 19.91 14.39 30.63
N CYS A 98 20.72 14.37 31.70
CA CYS A 98 21.06 15.54 32.49
C CYS A 98 22.00 16.50 31.76
N LEU A 99 23.00 16.00 31.03
CA LEU A 99 23.92 16.83 30.23
C LEU A 99 23.22 17.41 28.99
N ALA A 100 22.36 16.67 28.32
CA ALA A 100 21.58 17.19 27.21
C ALA A 100 20.59 18.27 27.69
N ASP A 101 19.99 18.06 28.87
CA ASP A 101 19.05 18.97 29.54
C ASP A 101 17.96 19.46 28.58
N GLN A 102 17.22 18.50 28.04
CA GLN A 102 16.10 18.70 27.11
C GLN A 102 16.44 19.42 25.80
N ARG A 103 17.72 19.49 25.43
CA ARG A 103 18.18 20.03 24.14
C ARG A 103 18.70 18.93 23.23
N ASP A 104 18.57 19.14 21.93
CA ASP A 104 19.10 18.23 20.92
C ASP A 104 20.47 18.73 20.43
N HIS A 105 21.54 18.15 20.96
CA HIS A 105 22.89 18.50 20.55
C HIS A 105 23.40 17.62 19.40
N MET A 106 22.60 16.66 18.89
CA MET A 106 23.01 15.78 17.79
C MET A 106 23.53 16.53 16.56
N PRO A 107 22.90 17.62 16.07
CA PRO A 107 23.42 18.34 14.91
C PRO A 107 24.83 18.93 15.13
N CYS A 108 25.18 19.30 16.38
CA CYS A 108 26.53 19.75 16.72
C CYS A 108 27.49 18.55 16.82
N CYS A 109 27.09 17.53 17.56
CA CYS A 109 27.91 16.35 17.80
C CYS A 109 28.26 15.61 16.50
N SER A 110 27.28 15.36 15.62
CA SER A 110 27.53 14.71 14.33
C SER A 110 28.48 15.52 13.44
N ARG A 111 28.44 16.86 13.50
CA ARG A 111 29.35 17.71 12.71
C ARG A 111 30.77 17.70 13.26
N ARG A 112 30.93 17.60 14.58
CA ARG A 112 32.23 17.61 15.27
C ARG A 112 32.77 16.23 15.57
N ALA A 113 32.08 15.19 15.11
CA ALA A 113 32.46 13.81 15.35
C ALA A 113 33.84 13.52 14.73
N LYS A 114 34.65 12.77 15.46
CA LYS A 114 35.97 12.29 15.07
C LYS A 114 35.93 10.76 15.03
N GLY A 115 36.58 10.18 14.01
CA GLY A 115 36.48 8.75 13.68
C GLY A 115 35.37 8.50 12.65
N ALA A 116 35.72 7.86 11.53
CA ALA A 116 34.84 7.73 10.37
C ALA A 116 33.76 6.65 10.52
N ASP A 117 34.00 5.65 11.39
CA ASP A 117 33.23 4.39 11.38
C ASP A 117 32.38 4.15 12.65
N ASP A 118 32.64 4.85 13.78
CA ASP A 118 32.00 4.58 15.07
C ASP A 118 31.26 5.80 15.65
N LEU A 119 29.97 5.95 15.33
CA LEU A 119 29.08 7.00 15.86
C LEU A 119 28.17 6.51 17.01
N LEU A 120 28.45 5.31 17.54
CA LEU A 120 27.59 4.60 18.48
C LEU A 120 27.31 5.39 19.77
N CYS A 121 28.25 6.17 20.27
CA CYS A 121 28.09 6.94 21.50
C CYS A 121 27.33 8.27 21.31
N LEU A 122 27.08 8.72 20.07
CA LEU A 122 26.50 10.03 19.82
C LEU A 122 25.06 10.17 20.35
N HIS A 123 24.32 9.06 20.54
CA HIS A 123 22.98 9.11 21.15
C HIS A 123 22.98 9.81 22.53
N LEU A 124 24.12 9.89 23.23
CA LEU A 124 24.25 10.63 24.49
C LEU A 124 24.05 12.15 24.29
N CYS A 125 24.28 12.68 23.09
CA CYS A 125 24.14 14.10 22.78
C CYS A 125 22.71 14.64 22.85
N ASN A 126 21.70 13.78 22.77
CA ASN A 126 20.31 14.17 22.99
C ASN A 126 19.71 13.44 24.21
N GLY A 127 20.55 12.75 25.00
CA GLY A 127 20.13 12.03 26.19
C GLY A 127 19.36 10.73 25.91
N SER A 128 19.39 10.21 24.68
CA SER A 128 18.74 8.95 24.31
C SER A 128 19.47 7.75 24.93
N LYS A 129 18.77 6.62 25.06
CA LYS A 129 19.37 5.34 25.43
C LYS A 129 20.20 4.77 24.28
N ALA A 130 21.17 3.92 24.60
CA ALA A 130 21.91 3.16 23.60
C ALA A 130 20.98 2.24 22.82
N THR A 131 21.22 2.12 21.51
CA THR A 131 20.49 1.20 20.61
C THR A 131 21.19 -0.15 20.44
N VAL A 132 22.35 -0.32 21.06
CA VAL A 132 23.24 -1.50 20.96
C VAL A 132 23.35 -2.21 22.32
N ASP A 133 23.70 -3.50 22.29
CA ASP A 133 23.88 -4.31 23.49
C ASP A 133 25.33 -4.20 23.98
N LEU A 134 25.53 -3.33 24.97
CA LEU A 134 26.85 -3.09 25.57
C LEU A 134 27.42 -4.30 26.34
N ASN A 135 26.68 -5.40 26.46
CA ASN A 135 27.22 -6.65 27.00
C ASN A 135 28.07 -7.43 25.98
N ARG A 136 27.98 -7.09 24.69
CA ARG A 136 28.77 -7.74 23.63
C ARG A 136 30.10 -7.03 23.50
N TRP A 137 31.20 -7.78 23.63
CA TRP A 137 32.56 -7.22 23.67
C TRP A 137 32.89 -6.32 22.47
N GLU A 138 32.51 -6.71 21.25
CA GLU A 138 32.78 -5.90 20.05
C GLU A 138 31.99 -4.59 20.04
N GLU A 139 30.72 -4.62 20.44
CA GLU A 139 29.87 -3.43 20.54
C GLU A 139 30.35 -2.51 21.67
N TYR A 140 30.75 -3.07 22.81
CA TYR A 140 31.36 -2.35 23.93
C TYR A 140 32.67 -1.68 23.51
N LYS A 141 33.57 -2.40 22.82
CA LYS A 141 34.85 -1.87 22.35
C LYS A 141 34.66 -0.69 21.40
N ALA A 142 33.76 -0.82 20.41
CA ALA A 142 33.40 0.25 19.50
C ALA A 142 32.76 1.46 20.23
N TYR A 143 31.94 1.18 21.25
CA TYR A 143 31.34 2.22 22.08
C TYR A 143 32.37 3.02 22.89
N VAL A 144 33.33 2.34 23.52
CA VAL A 144 34.45 2.97 24.25
C VAL A 144 35.35 3.76 23.29
N ALA A 145 35.67 3.20 22.12
CA ALA A 145 36.43 3.91 21.09
C ALA A 145 35.71 5.21 20.66
N CYS A 146 34.40 5.16 20.42
CA CYS A 146 33.61 6.35 20.12
C CYS A 146 33.73 7.40 21.25
N LEU A 147 33.58 7.00 22.51
CA LEU A 147 33.72 7.90 23.65
C LEU A 147 35.12 8.53 23.69
N SER A 148 36.18 7.76 23.48
CA SER A 148 37.56 8.26 23.51
C SER A 148 37.79 9.37 22.48
N PHE A 149 37.22 9.24 21.27
CA PHE A 149 37.38 10.26 20.22
C PHE A 149 36.43 11.45 20.37
N ASN A 150 35.23 11.23 20.92
CA ASN A 150 34.12 12.17 20.79
C ASN A 150 33.70 12.84 22.10
N ILE A 151 34.08 12.32 23.28
CA ILE A 151 33.60 12.85 24.57
C ILE A 151 33.92 14.34 24.76
N GLN A 152 35.13 14.77 24.38
CA GLN A 152 35.54 16.16 24.48
C GLN A 152 34.72 17.07 23.52
N PRO A 153 34.63 16.80 22.20
CA PRO A 153 33.70 17.50 21.31
C PRO A 153 32.24 17.52 21.78
N MET A 154 31.73 16.42 22.35
CA MET A 154 30.35 16.33 22.85
C MET A 154 30.10 17.30 24.00
N TYR A 155 31.01 17.40 24.96
CA TYR A 155 30.89 18.34 26.08
C TYR A 155 30.99 19.80 25.62
N GLN A 156 31.80 20.09 24.60
CA GLN A 156 31.80 21.39 23.95
C GLN A 156 30.46 21.72 23.30
N CYS A 157 29.81 20.73 22.67
CA CYS A 157 28.47 20.88 22.12
C CYS A 157 27.43 21.15 23.21
N PHE A 158 27.49 20.46 24.36
CA PHE A 158 26.63 20.76 25.52
C PHE A 158 26.80 22.20 25.98
N ALA A 159 28.04 22.62 26.22
CA ALA A 159 28.35 23.99 26.66
C ALA A 159 27.89 25.06 25.67
N GLU A 160 27.99 24.80 24.36
CA GLU A 160 27.48 25.69 23.32
C GLU A 160 25.95 25.73 23.31
N GLY A 161 25.30 24.57 23.37
CA GLY A 161 23.84 24.46 23.36
C GLY A 161 23.20 25.10 24.60
N TYR A 162 23.88 25.12 25.75
CA TYR A 162 23.38 25.81 26.94
C TYR A 162 23.19 27.31 26.76
N ARG A 163 23.94 27.91 25.82
CA ARG A 163 23.87 29.35 25.54
C ARG A 163 22.95 29.69 24.37
N LYS A 164 22.77 28.76 23.43
CA LYS A 164 22.17 29.05 22.12
C LYS A 164 20.90 28.25 21.80
N SER A 165 20.72 27.07 22.41
CA SER A 165 19.60 26.18 22.10
C SER A 165 18.42 26.42 23.05
N PRO A 166 17.19 26.54 22.53
CA PRO A 166 16.00 26.66 23.36
C PRO A 166 15.61 25.33 24.00
N TYR A 167 14.73 25.39 25.00
CA TYR A 167 14.05 24.22 25.57
C TYR A 167 12.84 23.80 24.72
N PRO A 168 12.26 22.60 24.94
CA PRO A 168 11.09 22.15 24.20
C PRO A 168 9.85 23.01 24.51
N PRO A 169 8.94 23.20 23.55
CA PRO A 169 7.62 23.79 23.81
C PRO A 169 6.79 22.90 24.73
N VAL A 170 5.80 23.49 25.42
CA VAL A 170 4.94 22.77 26.38
C VAL A 170 3.47 22.92 26.03
N ASN A 171 2.62 22.05 26.59
CA ASN A 171 1.16 22.07 26.41
C ASN A 171 0.72 22.03 24.93
N LEU A 172 1.30 21.11 24.15
CA LEU A 172 0.85 20.85 22.79
C LEU A 172 -0.57 20.28 22.79
N THR A 173 -1.48 20.98 22.11
CA THR A 173 -2.91 20.63 22.00
C THR A 173 -3.42 20.83 20.58
N THR A 174 -4.56 20.22 20.27
CA THR A 174 -5.30 20.48 19.03
C THR A 174 -6.40 21.51 19.26
N VAL A 175 -6.49 22.49 18.38
CA VAL A 175 -7.63 23.41 18.32
C VAL A 175 -8.76 22.80 17.50
N SER A 176 -8.41 22.24 16.34
CA SER A 176 -9.35 21.54 15.46
C SER A 176 -8.62 20.52 14.60
N VAL A 177 -9.32 19.46 14.23
CA VAL A 177 -8.81 18.43 13.31
C VAL A 177 -9.83 18.25 12.19
N GLY A 178 -9.38 18.45 10.96
CA GLY A 178 -10.16 18.29 9.73
C GLY A 178 -9.87 16.96 9.05
N HIS A 179 -10.29 16.85 7.79
CA HIS A 179 -10.05 15.65 6.97
C HIS A 179 -8.60 15.53 6.49
N ARG A 180 -7.98 16.65 6.13
CA ARG A 180 -6.60 16.70 5.60
C ARG A 180 -5.72 17.72 6.31
N SER A 181 -6.17 18.21 7.46
CA SER A 181 -5.47 19.25 8.19
C SER A 181 -5.70 19.13 9.69
N ALA A 182 -4.79 19.70 10.47
CA ALA A 182 -4.94 19.86 11.91
C ALA A 182 -4.42 21.23 12.32
N HIS A 183 -5.20 21.96 13.12
CA HIS A 183 -4.76 23.20 13.74
C HIS A 183 -4.21 22.89 15.12
N LEU A 184 -2.92 23.12 15.29
CA LEU A 184 -2.16 22.81 16.50
C LEU A 184 -1.83 24.10 17.23
N GLN A 185 -1.85 24.05 18.56
CA GLN A 185 -1.47 25.16 19.42
C GLN A 185 -0.65 24.66 20.61
N TRP A 186 0.35 25.44 21.01
CA TRP A 186 1.22 25.14 22.14
C TRP A 186 1.60 26.41 22.89
N ARG A 187 2.35 26.26 23.98
CA ARG A 187 2.99 27.37 24.68
C ARG A 187 4.50 27.37 24.42
N PRO A 188 5.15 28.55 24.40
CA PRO A 188 6.61 28.63 24.32
C PRO A 188 7.28 27.87 25.47
N PRO A 189 8.58 27.56 25.34
CA PRO A 189 9.34 26.95 26.43
C PRO A 189 9.30 27.83 27.68
N LEU A 190 9.17 27.20 28.85
CA LEU A 190 9.12 27.92 30.14
C LEU A 190 10.46 28.60 30.49
N VAL A 191 11.55 28.14 29.86
CA VAL A 191 12.93 28.55 30.13
C VAL A 191 13.57 28.99 28.82
N LEU A 192 14.26 30.13 28.84
CA LEU A 192 14.97 30.72 27.68
C LEU A 192 14.10 30.91 26.43
N THR A 193 12.83 31.30 26.60
CA THR A 193 11.89 31.54 25.49
C THR A 193 12.40 32.52 24.42
N HIS A 194 13.28 33.47 24.79
CA HIS A 194 13.84 34.46 23.86
C HIS A 194 14.82 33.86 22.83
N LEU A 195 15.32 32.64 23.07
CA LEU A 195 16.19 31.94 22.12
C LEU A 195 15.40 31.33 20.96
N VAL A 196 14.08 31.15 21.09
CA VAL A 196 13.26 30.57 20.02
C VAL A 196 13.12 31.55 18.86
N LYS A 197 13.47 31.10 17.66
CA LYS A 197 13.27 31.85 16.40
C LYS A 197 12.13 31.27 15.58
N LYS A 198 11.97 29.95 15.61
CA LYS A 198 10.86 29.25 14.96
C LYS A 198 10.59 27.91 15.62
N TYR A 199 9.43 27.35 15.33
CA TYR A 199 9.03 26.01 15.69
C TYR A 199 8.97 25.15 14.45
N ARG A 200 9.38 23.89 14.58
CA ARG A 200 9.18 22.83 13.59
C ARG A 200 8.21 21.83 14.14
N VAL A 201 7.11 21.63 13.45
CA VAL A 201 6.11 20.61 13.75
C VAL A 201 6.37 19.40 12.86
N GLN A 202 6.41 18.22 13.45
CA GLN A 202 6.52 16.95 12.74
C GLN A 202 5.29 16.10 13.03
N CYS A 203 4.58 15.73 11.97
CA CYS A 203 3.45 14.81 12.01
C CYS A 203 3.86 13.52 11.32
N ARG A 204 3.77 12.40 12.03
CA ARG A 204 4.13 11.08 11.52
C ARG A 204 2.96 10.12 11.73
N SER A 205 2.56 9.46 10.67
CA SER A 205 1.54 8.40 10.73
C SER A 205 2.00 7.26 11.65
N SER A 206 1.05 6.57 12.29
CA SER A 206 1.36 5.46 13.21
C SER A 206 2.05 4.27 12.53
N ASP A 207 1.88 4.09 11.22
CA ASP A 207 2.55 3.05 10.43
C ASP A 207 3.89 3.49 9.83
N MET A 208 4.34 4.72 10.15
CA MET A 208 5.61 5.31 9.72
C MET A 208 5.74 5.66 8.24
N LEU A 209 4.75 5.33 7.40
CA LEU A 209 4.88 5.45 5.95
C LEU A 209 4.63 6.87 5.45
N PHE A 210 3.88 7.67 6.21
CA PHE A 210 3.61 9.07 5.90
C PHE A 210 4.20 10.00 6.97
N ARG A 211 4.92 11.03 6.50
CA ARG A 211 5.44 12.13 7.32
C ARG A 211 5.11 13.46 6.67
N LYS A 212 4.73 14.44 7.48
CA LYS A 212 4.58 15.84 7.09
C LYS A 212 5.30 16.71 8.11
N GLU A 213 5.97 17.75 7.62
CA GLU A 213 6.58 18.78 8.47
C GLU A 213 6.00 20.15 8.15
N GLY A 214 5.99 21.02 9.14
CA GLY A 214 5.65 22.43 8.98
C GLY A 214 6.50 23.30 9.90
N GLN A 215 6.61 24.58 9.57
CA GLN A 215 7.39 25.54 10.34
C GLN A 215 6.58 26.83 10.55
N THR A 216 6.76 27.47 11.71
CA THR A 216 6.12 28.74 12.04
C THR A 216 6.94 29.49 13.09
N SER A 217 6.89 30.81 13.13
CA SER A 217 7.42 31.62 14.24
C SER A 217 6.41 31.81 15.37
N SER A 218 5.12 31.53 15.11
CA SER A 218 4.03 31.64 16.08
C SER A 218 3.85 30.34 16.88
N THR A 219 3.10 30.39 17.98
CA THR A 219 2.80 29.21 18.82
C THR A 219 1.56 28.43 18.37
N SER A 220 1.23 28.56 17.09
CA SER A 220 0.14 27.85 16.43
C SER A 220 0.51 27.59 14.98
N LEU A 221 0.05 26.45 14.45
CA LEU A 221 0.24 26.08 13.05
C LEU A 221 -0.95 25.26 12.55
N LEU A 222 -1.48 25.64 11.41
CA LEU A 222 -2.33 24.78 10.60
C LEU A 222 -1.42 23.91 9.72
N ILE A 223 -1.37 22.61 10.00
CA ILE A 223 -0.67 21.66 9.13
C ILE A 223 -1.67 21.07 8.14
N ASP A 224 -1.36 21.14 6.85
CA ASP A 224 -2.20 20.67 5.75
C ASP A 224 -1.62 19.43 5.06
N GLY A 225 -2.39 18.89 4.10
CA GLY A 225 -1.99 17.73 3.30
C GLY A 225 -1.84 16.44 4.11
N LEU A 226 -2.47 16.34 5.29
CA LEU A 226 -2.60 15.07 6.00
C LEU A 226 -3.51 14.11 5.23
N LEU A 227 -3.35 12.82 5.50
CA LEU A 227 -4.27 11.78 5.04
C LEU A 227 -5.51 11.77 5.93
N PRO A 228 -6.72 11.60 5.37
CA PRO A 228 -7.94 11.40 6.15
C PRO A 228 -7.92 10.08 6.93
N ASN A 229 -8.81 9.91 7.91
CA ASN A 229 -8.94 8.71 8.75
C ASN A 229 -7.58 8.06 9.12
N THR A 230 -6.63 8.89 9.57
CA THR A 230 -5.26 8.46 9.83
C THR A 230 -4.83 8.95 11.20
N LYS A 231 -4.26 8.03 11.98
CA LYS A 231 -3.70 8.33 13.30
C LYS A 231 -2.29 8.88 13.13
N TYR A 232 -2.06 10.05 13.72
CA TYR A 232 -0.79 10.77 13.69
C TYR A 232 -0.22 10.93 15.10
N SER A 233 1.10 10.76 15.15
CA SER A 233 2.01 11.18 16.20
C SER A 233 2.53 12.57 15.85
N VAL A 234 2.32 13.55 16.72
CA VAL A 234 2.70 14.94 16.50
C VAL A 234 3.66 15.39 17.57
N THR A 235 4.80 15.93 17.15
CA THR A 235 5.82 16.50 18.05
C THR A 235 6.29 17.84 17.54
N ILE A 236 6.71 18.73 18.44
CA ILE A 236 7.21 20.06 18.08
C ILE A 236 8.61 20.27 18.65
N VAL A 237 9.50 20.79 17.82
CA VAL A 237 10.85 21.21 18.19
C VAL A 237 10.93 22.73 18.11
N ALA A 238 11.50 23.37 19.12
CA ALA A 238 11.89 24.77 19.06
C ALA A 238 13.29 24.89 18.43
N GLU A 239 13.44 25.77 17.45
CA GLU A 239 14.71 26.09 16.80
C GLU A 239 15.13 27.52 17.15
N GLY A 240 16.39 27.67 17.55
CA GLY A 240 17.02 28.95 17.84
C GLY A 240 17.81 29.50 16.66
N ASP A 241 18.90 30.21 16.96
CA ASP A 241 19.75 30.82 15.93
C ASP A 241 20.74 29.78 15.35
N GLY A 242 20.61 29.53 14.05
CA GLY A 242 21.41 28.54 13.32
C GLY A 242 20.88 27.09 13.35
N PRO A 243 21.44 26.20 12.51
CA PRO A 243 20.91 24.85 12.28
C PRO A 243 21.13 23.86 13.44
N THR A 244 21.99 24.19 14.41
CA THR A 244 22.32 23.34 15.57
C THR A 244 21.60 23.73 16.85
N ALA A 245 20.96 24.91 16.88
CA ALA A 245 20.24 25.38 18.05
C ALA A 245 18.84 24.75 18.08
N ARG A 246 18.72 23.55 18.66
CA ARG A 246 17.44 22.83 18.71
C ARG A 246 17.14 22.31 20.11
N SER A 247 15.86 22.35 20.47
CA SER A 247 15.35 21.61 21.62
C SER A 247 15.20 20.12 21.29
N LEU A 248 15.00 19.28 22.31
CA LEU A 248 14.34 17.99 22.09
C LEU A 248 12.88 18.20 21.62
N PRO A 249 12.24 17.17 21.04
CA PRO A 249 10.81 17.21 20.76
C PRO A 249 9.98 17.40 22.04
N SER A 250 8.84 18.08 21.91
CA SER A 250 7.81 18.14 22.95
C SER A 250 7.25 16.76 23.29
N ASP A 251 6.43 16.67 24.34
CA ASP A 251 5.56 15.51 24.54
C ASP A 251 4.73 15.23 23.27
N GLU A 252 4.56 13.95 22.99
CA GLU A 252 3.88 13.47 21.79
C GLU A 252 2.36 13.65 21.92
N LEU A 253 1.77 14.35 20.95
CA LEU A 253 0.32 14.46 20.81
C LEU A 253 -0.18 13.47 19.76
N THR A 254 -1.14 12.63 20.15
CA THR A 254 -1.84 11.76 19.22
C THR A 254 -3.09 12.44 18.68
N ILE A 255 -3.24 12.48 17.35
CA ILE A 255 -4.45 13.00 16.69
C ILE A 255 -4.97 12.00 15.66
N VAL A 256 -6.27 12.06 15.35
CA VAL A 256 -6.88 11.27 14.28
C VAL A 256 -7.62 12.23 13.36
N THR A 257 -7.23 12.27 12.09
CA THR A 257 -7.92 13.07 11.07
C THR A 257 -9.32 12.51 10.80
N LYS A 258 -10.27 13.39 10.47
CA LYS A 258 -11.62 12.98 10.06
C LYS A 258 -11.51 12.14 8.77
N GLY A 259 -12.32 11.10 8.63
CA GLY A 259 -12.36 10.34 7.38
C GLY A 259 -13.21 11.02 6.32
N LEU A 260 -13.17 10.47 5.10
CA LEU A 260 -14.04 10.88 4.00
C LEU A 260 -15.03 9.74 3.73
N SER A 261 -16.16 10.06 3.11
CA SER A 261 -17.03 9.04 2.53
C SER A 261 -16.22 8.10 1.62
N PRO A 262 -16.55 6.80 1.59
CA PRO A 262 -15.92 5.88 0.66
C PRO A 262 -16.19 6.30 -0.78
N GLU A 263 -15.32 5.91 -1.72
CA GLU A 263 -15.61 5.99 -3.17
C GLU A 263 -15.91 4.56 -3.66
N VAL A 264 -17.07 4.38 -4.29
CA VAL A 264 -17.57 3.07 -4.73
C VAL A 264 -17.71 3.01 -6.24
N GLU A 265 -17.05 2.04 -6.85
CA GLU A 265 -17.11 1.78 -8.28
C GLU A 265 -17.53 0.33 -8.54
N ALA A 266 -18.18 0.08 -9.68
CA ALA A 266 -18.49 -1.27 -10.10
C ALA A 266 -17.25 -1.88 -10.74
N TYR A 267 -17.02 -3.19 -10.53
CA TYR A 267 -16.00 -3.91 -11.30
C TYR A 267 -16.35 -3.90 -12.79
N GLN A 268 -17.62 -4.16 -13.10
CA GLN A 268 -18.25 -4.02 -14.40
C GLN A 268 -19.67 -3.47 -14.18
N GLU A 269 -20.05 -2.40 -14.87
CA GLU A 269 -21.37 -1.77 -14.72
C GLU A 269 -22.47 -2.58 -15.41
N ASP A 270 -22.14 -3.25 -16.51
CA ASP A 270 -23.06 -4.05 -17.32
C ASP A 270 -22.51 -5.46 -17.50
N MET A 271 -23.29 -6.45 -17.06
CA MET A 271 -22.91 -7.86 -17.15
C MET A 271 -24.02 -8.67 -17.81
N GLU A 272 -23.63 -9.69 -18.56
CA GLU A 272 -24.53 -10.63 -19.21
C GLU A 272 -24.21 -12.05 -18.71
N THR A 273 -25.26 -12.84 -18.42
CA THR A 273 -25.11 -14.23 -18.00
C THR A 273 -26.32 -15.05 -18.42
N ALA A 274 -26.19 -16.37 -18.46
CA ALA A 274 -27.25 -17.28 -18.90
C ALA A 274 -27.95 -17.96 -17.72
N ASP A 275 -29.17 -18.46 -17.95
CA ASP A 275 -29.90 -19.23 -16.95
C ASP A 275 -29.12 -20.49 -16.53
N GLY A 276 -29.13 -20.79 -15.24
CA GLY A 276 -28.41 -21.90 -14.61
C GLY A 276 -26.92 -21.62 -14.32
N PHE A 277 -26.35 -20.53 -14.84
CA PHE A 277 -24.94 -20.18 -14.61
C PHE A 277 -24.78 -19.57 -13.22
N THR A 278 -23.54 -19.52 -12.75
CA THR A 278 -23.20 -18.76 -11.54
C THR A 278 -22.54 -17.45 -11.94
N GLN A 279 -23.04 -16.34 -11.41
CA GLN A 279 -22.56 -15.01 -11.72
C GLN A 279 -22.13 -14.27 -10.45
N THR A 280 -20.99 -13.60 -10.48
CA THR A 280 -20.57 -12.71 -9.38
C THR A 280 -20.54 -11.27 -9.86
N LEU A 281 -21.23 -10.41 -9.11
CA LEU A 281 -21.16 -8.95 -9.21
C LEU A 281 -20.15 -8.45 -8.19
N ALA A 282 -19.48 -7.33 -8.47
CA ALA A 282 -18.53 -6.79 -7.52
C ALA A 282 -18.44 -5.27 -7.56
N CYS A 283 -18.21 -4.67 -6.39
CA CYS A 283 -17.86 -3.27 -6.24
C CYS A 283 -16.46 -3.12 -5.65
N ARG A 284 -15.71 -2.17 -6.18
CA ARG A 284 -14.44 -1.68 -5.66
C ARG A 284 -14.72 -0.51 -4.73
N ILE A 285 -14.19 -0.58 -3.52
CA ILE A 285 -14.47 0.37 -2.45
C ILE A 285 -13.15 0.97 -1.99
N LYS A 286 -12.97 2.25 -2.24
CA LYS A 286 -11.80 2.99 -1.79
C LYS A 286 -12.12 3.71 -0.50
N VAL A 287 -11.49 3.27 0.59
CA VAL A 287 -11.58 3.88 1.92
C VAL A 287 -10.35 4.73 2.12
N HIS A 288 -10.52 6.05 2.18
CA HIS A 288 -9.41 6.98 2.33
C HIS A 288 -8.74 6.85 3.70
N GLY A 289 -7.42 6.99 3.75
CA GLY A 289 -6.64 6.90 4.97
C GLY A 289 -5.94 5.58 5.19
N ARG A 290 -5.40 5.41 6.40
CA ARG A 290 -4.54 4.28 6.78
C ARG A 290 -5.12 3.43 7.92
N ARG A 291 -6.19 3.89 8.56
CA ARG A 291 -6.86 3.11 9.61
C ARG A 291 -7.69 2.01 8.96
N LYS A 292 -7.31 0.76 9.22
CA LYS A 292 -8.06 -0.41 8.74
C LYS A 292 -9.42 -0.47 9.45
N SER A 293 -10.48 -0.36 8.67
CA SER A 293 -11.87 -0.59 9.09
C SER A 293 -12.62 -1.24 7.94
N THR A 294 -13.17 -2.44 8.16
CA THR A 294 -13.94 -3.13 7.12
C THR A 294 -15.24 -2.35 6.87
N PRO A 295 -15.49 -1.90 5.64
CA PRO A 295 -16.72 -1.19 5.31
C PRO A 295 -17.93 -2.14 5.41
N THR A 296 -19.07 -1.61 5.84
CA THR A 296 -20.34 -2.38 5.84
C THR A 296 -20.98 -2.27 4.48
N VAL A 297 -21.35 -3.40 3.88
CA VAL A 297 -21.96 -3.45 2.54
C VAL A 297 -23.33 -4.10 2.60
N GLN A 298 -24.33 -3.40 2.07
CA GLN A 298 -25.68 -3.89 1.90
C GLN A 298 -25.99 -3.99 0.41
N TRP A 299 -26.26 -5.19 -0.06
CA TRP A 299 -26.72 -5.40 -1.42
C TRP A 299 -28.23 -5.20 -1.52
N ALA A 300 -28.67 -4.53 -2.58
CA ALA A 300 -30.08 -4.36 -2.91
C ALA A 300 -30.33 -4.65 -4.38
N ARG A 301 -31.54 -5.07 -4.73
CA ARG A 301 -31.98 -5.39 -6.09
C ARG A 301 -33.22 -4.57 -6.46
N ARG A 302 -33.28 -4.13 -7.71
CA ARG A 302 -34.44 -3.49 -8.32
C ARG A 302 -34.68 -4.06 -9.72
N TRP A 303 -35.87 -4.57 -9.97
CA TRP A 303 -36.27 -4.99 -11.31
C TRP A 303 -36.57 -3.79 -12.19
N THR A 304 -36.41 -3.94 -13.51
CA THR A 304 -36.60 -2.84 -14.49
C THR A 304 -37.97 -2.15 -14.40
N LYS A 305 -39.01 -2.89 -13.99
CA LYS A 305 -40.39 -2.38 -13.84
C LYS A 305 -40.71 -1.84 -12.44
N SER A 306 -39.76 -1.93 -11.50
CA SER A 306 -39.92 -1.50 -10.10
C SER A 306 -39.21 -0.17 -9.87
N GLU A 307 -39.79 0.68 -9.03
CA GLU A 307 -39.21 1.99 -8.70
C GLU A 307 -38.12 1.89 -7.62
N ASP A 308 -38.24 0.95 -6.67
CA ASP A 308 -37.38 0.90 -5.49
C ASP A 308 -36.41 -0.29 -5.44
N PHE A 309 -35.24 -0.04 -4.85
CA PHE A 309 -34.28 -1.09 -4.50
C PHE A 309 -34.68 -1.79 -3.20
N GLN A 310 -34.85 -3.11 -3.26
CA GLN A 310 -35.14 -3.95 -2.11
C GLN A 310 -33.87 -4.62 -1.58
N PRO A 311 -33.60 -4.61 -0.26
CA PRO A 311 -32.46 -5.31 0.33
C PRO A 311 -32.46 -6.80 0.00
N ILE A 312 -31.29 -7.35 -0.31
CA ILE A 312 -31.09 -8.79 -0.52
C ILE A 312 -30.74 -9.42 0.84
N ALA A 313 -31.57 -10.34 1.31
CA ALA A 313 -31.28 -11.11 2.51
C ALA A 313 -30.20 -12.16 2.22
N ILE A 314 -29.01 -11.98 2.78
CA ILE A 314 -27.91 -12.95 2.72
C ILE A 314 -28.04 -13.87 3.95
N GLN A 315 -28.61 -15.07 3.79
CA GLN A 315 -28.64 -16.06 4.88
C GLN A 315 -27.37 -16.92 4.87
N THR A 316 -27.02 -17.53 6.00
CA THR A 316 -25.79 -18.34 6.15
C THR A 316 -26.01 -19.84 5.91
N ASP A 317 -27.24 -20.26 5.60
CA ASP A 317 -27.59 -21.68 5.44
C ASP A 317 -27.65 -22.12 3.97
N ARG A 318 -27.41 -23.42 3.74
CA ARG A 318 -26.98 -24.11 2.50
C ARG A 318 -27.94 -24.05 1.29
N SER A 319 -28.99 -23.24 1.33
CA SER A 319 -30.07 -23.18 0.34
C SER A 319 -30.11 -21.84 -0.45
N ASN A 320 -29.06 -21.04 -0.42
CA ASN A 320 -29.16 -19.67 -0.92
C ASN A 320 -28.81 -19.50 -2.40
N SER A 321 -29.70 -18.80 -3.11
CA SER A 321 -29.42 -18.21 -4.43
C SER A 321 -28.33 -17.15 -4.41
N TYR A 322 -27.96 -16.61 -3.23
CA TYR A 322 -26.97 -15.53 -3.10
C TYR A 322 -25.91 -15.78 -2.01
N SER A 323 -24.69 -15.37 -2.29
CA SER A 323 -23.58 -15.23 -1.31
C SER A 323 -22.96 -13.84 -1.45
N ALA A 324 -22.48 -13.24 -0.37
CA ALA A 324 -21.77 -11.97 -0.43
C ALA A 324 -20.58 -11.94 0.53
N ASP A 325 -19.50 -11.31 0.08
CA ASP A 325 -18.27 -11.16 0.86
C ASP A 325 -17.72 -9.74 0.71
N VAL A 326 -16.92 -9.31 1.69
CA VAL A 326 -16.12 -8.09 1.63
C VAL A 326 -14.70 -8.43 2.08
N PHE A 327 -13.70 -8.11 1.26
CA PHE A 327 -12.29 -8.39 1.56
C PHE A 327 -11.38 -7.23 1.17
N LEU A 328 -10.23 -7.13 1.84
CA LEU A 328 -9.19 -6.14 1.52
C LEU A 328 -8.41 -6.61 0.29
N SER A 329 -8.43 -5.83 -0.78
CA SER A 329 -7.84 -6.16 -2.07
C SER A 329 -6.45 -5.57 -2.26
N SER A 330 -6.20 -4.35 -1.77
CA SER A 330 -4.85 -3.75 -1.74
C SER A 330 -4.73 -2.67 -0.66
N VAL A 331 -3.48 -2.37 -0.27
CA VAL A 331 -3.14 -1.29 0.66
C VAL A 331 -2.30 -0.27 -0.10
N GLU A 332 -2.92 0.84 -0.48
CA GLU A 332 -2.25 1.93 -1.19
C GLU A 332 -1.66 2.95 -0.22
N THR A 333 -0.83 3.85 -0.73
CA THR A 333 -0.11 4.85 0.10
C THR A 333 -1.04 5.79 0.87
N SER A 334 -2.23 6.08 0.34
CA SER A 334 -3.17 7.05 0.91
C SER A 334 -4.60 6.54 1.10
N TRP A 335 -4.89 5.30 0.72
CA TRP A 335 -6.19 4.66 0.88
C TRP A 335 -6.07 3.14 0.96
N LEU A 336 -7.15 2.49 1.38
CA LEU A 336 -7.33 1.05 1.40
C LEU A 336 -8.37 0.67 0.33
N LEU A 337 -8.06 -0.32 -0.51
CA LEU A 337 -8.99 -0.82 -1.51
C LEU A 337 -9.62 -2.11 -1.01
N TYR A 338 -10.93 -2.10 -0.84
CA TYR A 338 -11.74 -3.28 -0.55
C TYR A 338 -12.52 -3.70 -1.79
N THR A 339 -12.85 -4.98 -1.88
CA THR A 339 -13.78 -5.51 -2.86
C THR A 339 -14.95 -6.13 -2.13
N ALA A 340 -16.16 -5.75 -2.54
CA ALA A 340 -17.40 -6.40 -2.12
C ALA A 340 -17.98 -7.21 -3.28
N THR A 341 -18.40 -8.44 -3.01
CA THR A 341 -18.97 -9.34 -4.01
C THR A 341 -20.40 -9.73 -3.66
N LEU A 342 -21.19 -10.01 -4.69
CA LEU A 342 -22.47 -10.71 -4.61
C LEU A 342 -22.48 -11.79 -5.68
N THR A 343 -22.42 -13.04 -5.25
CA THR A 343 -22.55 -14.21 -6.13
C THR A 343 -24.00 -14.64 -6.17
N VAL A 344 -24.57 -14.72 -7.38
CA VAL A 344 -25.87 -15.31 -7.72
C VAL A 344 -25.64 -16.71 -8.25
N TYR A 345 -26.08 -17.74 -7.52
CA TYR A 345 -25.97 -19.13 -7.92
C TYR A 345 -27.18 -19.58 -8.73
N SER A 346 -26.92 -20.33 -9.82
CA SER A 346 -27.97 -20.87 -10.69
C SER A 346 -28.98 -19.80 -11.11
N VAL A 347 -28.46 -18.79 -11.84
CA VAL A 347 -29.20 -17.60 -12.27
C VAL A 347 -30.51 -17.97 -12.95
N ARG A 348 -31.57 -17.22 -12.66
CA ARG A 348 -32.91 -17.38 -13.24
C ARG A 348 -33.41 -16.08 -13.85
N SER A 349 -34.49 -16.16 -14.61
CA SER A 349 -35.17 -14.99 -15.20
C SER A 349 -35.50 -13.88 -14.20
N ALA A 350 -35.78 -14.23 -12.93
CA ALA A 350 -36.06 -13.27 -11.86
C ALA A 350 -34.82 -12.55 -11.31
N ASP A 351 -33.61 -13.01 -11.63
CA ASP A 351 -32.35 -12.41 -11.17
C ASP A 351 -31.84 -11.32 -12.11
N TYR A 352 -32.37 -11.22 -13.34
CA TYR A 352 -32.04 -10.13 -14.26
C TYR A 352 -32.65 -8.82 -13.76
N ALA A 353 -31.79 -7.95 -13.24
CA ALA A 353 -32.17 -6.77 -12.50
C ALA A 353 -31.00 -5.79 -12.40
N PHE A 354 -31.28 -4.60 -11.84
CA PHE A 354 -30.26 -3.71 -11.33
C PHE A 354 -29.93 -4.11 -9.89
N TYR A 355 -28.66 -4.23 -9.59
CA TYR A 355 -28.10 -4.48 -8.27
C TYR A 355 -27.40 -3.23 -7.79
N LYS A 356 -27.45 -2.96 -6.49
CA LYS A 356 -26.79 -1.82 -5.86
C LYS A 356 -25.97 -2.31 -4.68
N CYS A 357 -24.70 -1.95 -4.66
CA CYS A 357 -23.83 -2.11 -3.50
C CYS A 357 -23.86 -0.81 -2.71
N LEU A 358 -24.56 -0.79 -1.58
CA LEU A 358 -24.60 0.34 -0.67
C LEU A 358 -23.54 0.16 0.41
N VAL A 359 -22.57 1.07 0.44
CA VAL A 359 -21.39 0.97 1.31
C VAL A 359 -21.44 2.05 2.37
N ARG A 360 -21.25 1.64 3.63
CA ARG A 360 -21.23 2.54 4.79
C ARG A 360 -19.94 2.40 5.57
N THR A 361 -19.36 3.54 5.94
CA THR A 361 -18.26 3.67 6.89
C THR A 361 -18.68 4.59 8.03
N ALA A 362 -17.81 4.77 9.02
CA ALA A 362 -18.05 5.76 10.09
C ALA A 362 -18.06 7.21 9.56
N ASP A 363 -17.53 7.44 8.36
CA ASP A 363 -17.27 8.77 7.80
C ASP A 363 -18.22 9.14 6.65
N GLY A 364 -19.10 8.22 6.24
CA GLY A 364 -20.11 8.47 5.21
C GLY A 364 -20.57 7.20 4.51
N GLU A 365 -21.36 7.39 3.46
CA GLU A 365 -21.84 6.32 2.59
C GLU A 365 -21.71 6.71 1.12
N ASP A 366 -21.57 5.70 0.27
CA ASP A 366 -21.60 5.82 -1.18
C ASP A 366 -22.15 4.51 -1.77
N SER A 367 -22.61 4.53 -3.02
CA SER A 367 -23.19 3.35 -3.66
C SER A 367 -22.99 3.34 -5.16
N LYS A 368 -22.95 2.14 -5.73
CA LYS A 368 -22.90 1.96 -7.18
C LYS A 368 -23.88 0.91 -7.67
N GLU A 369 -24.45 1.17 -8.84
CA GLU A 369 -25.38 0.27 -9.53
C GLU A 369 -24.66 -0.60 -10.56
N ILE A 370 -25.12 -1.85 -10.69
CA ILE A 370 -24.65 -2.86 -11.64
C ILE A 370 -25.88 -3.48 -12.30
N ARG A 371 -25.92 -3.56 -13.62
CA ARG A 371 -27.03 -4.17 -14.36
C ARG A 371 -26.65 -5.58 -14.80
N LEU A 372 -27.45 -6.56 -14.38
CA LEU A 372 -27.34 -7.94 -14.84
C LEU A 372 -28.41 -8.24 -15.89
N ARG A 373 -27.98 -8.68 -17.07
CA ARG A 373 -28.85 -8.98 -18.22
C ARG A 373 -28.76 -10.45 -18.64
N PRO A 374 -29.82 -10.98 -19.26
CA PRO A 374 -29.79 -12.30 -19.84
C PRO A 374 -28.93 -12.34 -21.10
N LEU A 375 -28.03 -13.32 -21.17
CA LEU A 375 -27.24 -13.64 -22.34
C LEU A 375 -28.01 -14.65 -23.20
N HIS A 376 -28.44 -14.22 -24.39
CA HIS A 376 -29.20 -15.06 -25.31
C HIS A 376 -28.45 -15.39 -26.60
N THR A 377 -27.34 -14.71 -26.86
CA THR A 377 -26.63 -14.78 -28.15
C THR A 377 -25.27 -15.44 -27.98
N ILE A 378 -25.01 -16.47 -28.80
CA ILE A 378 -23.70 -17.10 -28.90
C ILE A 378 -22.75 -16.16 -29.64
N HIS A 379 -21.60 -15.86 -29.05
CA HIS A 379 -20.57 -15.06 -29.69
C HIS A 379 -19.93 -15.82 -30.86
N ILE A 380 -19.87 -15.20 -32.04
CA ILE A 380 -19.22 -15.78 -33.24
C ILE A 380 -17.94 -14.98 -33.53
N PRO A 381 -16.74 -15.54 -33.25
CA PRO A 381 -15.49 -14.86 -33.52
C PRO A 381 -15.35 -14.43 -34.98
N LYS A 382 -14.57 -13.36 -35.23
CA LYS A 382 -14.34 -12.87 -36.61
C LYS A 382 -13.53 -13.86 -37.44
N SER A 383 -12.57 -14.54 -36.82
CA SER A 383 -11.72 -15.59 -37.39
C SER A 383 -11.55 -16.71 -36.37
N PRO A 384 -11.08 -17.90 -36.78
CA PRO A 384 -10.65 -18.93 -35.83
C PRO A 384 -9.64 -18.36 -34.82
N PRO A 385 -9.74 -18.70 -33.53
CA PRO A 385 -8.74 -18.36 -32.52
C PRO A 385 -7.34 -18.81 -32.95
N ASN A 386 -6.35 -17.94 -32.80
CA ASN A 386 -4.94 -18.24 -33.11
C ASN A 386 -4.05 -17.55 -32.07
N ILE A 387 -3.64 -18.33 -31.06
CA ILE A 387 -2.85 -17.84 -29.92
C ILE A 387 -1.49 -17.31 -30.39
N THR A 388 -0.83 -18.00 -31.32
CA THR A 388 0.47 -17.56 -31.86
C THR A 388 0.36 -16.19 -32.55
N LYS A 389 -0.69 -15.99 -33.37
CA LYS A 389 -0.96 -14.70 -34.03
C LYS A 389 -1.27 -13.60 -33.00
N CYS A 390 -1.97 -13.93 -31.92
CA CYS A 390 -2.20 -13.00 -30.81
C CYS A 390 -0.88 -12.62 -30.12
N CYS A 391 -0.04 -13.58 -29.74
CA CYS A 391 1.21 -13.29 -29.04
C CYS A 391 2.18 -12.46 -29.90
N LEU A 392 2.24 -12.72 -31.21
CA LEU A 392 2.97 -11.87 -32.15
C LEU A 392 2.45 -10.42 -32.15
N LYS A 393 1.12 -10.25 -32.12
CA LYS A 393 0.49 -8.93 -32.06
C LYS A 393 0.75 -8.21 -30.74
N GLU A 394 0.82 -8.94 -29.63
CA GLU A 394 1.22 -8.42 -28.31
C GLU A 394 2.75 -8.19 -28.20
N HIS A 395 3.48 -8.36 -29.29
CA HIS A 395 4.93 -8.16 -29.37
C HIS A 395 5.72 -9.11 -28.45
N LEU A 396 5.34 -10.39 -28.39
CA LEU A 396 6.17 -11.42 -27.78
C LEU A 396 7.24 -11.90 -28.77
N GLU A 397 8.47 -12.01 -28.30
CA GLU A 397 9.62 -12.42 -29.10
C GLU A 397 10.43 -13.53 -28.40
N GLY A 398 11.37 -14.13 -29.14
CA GLY A 398 12.35 -15.08 -28.61
C GLY A 398 11.75 -16.29 -27.89
N THR A 399 12.35 -16.66 -26.77
CA THR A 399 11.97 -17.84 -25.97
C THR A 399 10.54 -17.75 -25.43
N CYS A 400 10.04 -16.54 -25.14
CA CYS A 400 8.68 -16.35 -24.63
C CYS A 400 7.61 -16.59 -25.70
N LEU A 401 7.88 -16.23 -26.96
CA LEU A 401 7.00 -16.55 -28.09
C LEU A 401 6.92 -18.07 -28.33
N ALA A 402 7.98 -18.81 -28.03
CA ALA A 402 7.99 -20.26 -28.20
C ALA A 402 6.98 -20.97 -27.29
N THR A 403 6.57 -20.34 -26.18
CA THR A 403 5.49 -20.81 -25.31
C THR A 403 4.11 -20.59 -25.93
N CYS A 404 3.96 -19.59 -26.80
CA CYS A 404 2.74 -19.33 -27.55
C CYS A 404 2.66 -20.14 -28.86
N LYS A 405 2.84 -21.46 -28.80
CA LYS A 405 2.74 -22.34 -29.98
C LYS A 405 1.51 -23.24 -29.92
N GLY A 406 0.65 -23.14 -30.94
CA GLY A 406 -0.50 -24.02 -31.13
C GLY A 406 -1.85 -23.36 -30.83
N SER A 407 -2.87 -24.19 -30.61
CA SER A 407 -4.25 -23.79 -30.28
C SER A 407 -4.53 -23.74 -28.78
N ASN A 408 -3.58 -24.13 -27.92
CA ASN A 408 -3.77 -24.00 -26.48
C ASN A 408 -2.48 -23.49 -25.85
N LEU A 409 -2.62 -22.55 -24.94
CA LEU A 409 -1.57 -22.24 -23.98
C LEU A 409 -1.79 -23.21 -22.83
N ASP A 410 -1.10 -24.35 -22.86
CA ASP A 410 -1.00 -25.21 -21.68
C ASP A 410 -0.07 -24.49 -20.70
N LEU A 411 -0.63 -23.47 -20.03
CA LEU A 411 0.04 -22.78 -18.95
C LEU A 411 0.09 -23.77 -17.78
N ASP A 412 1.04 -24.71 -17.84
CA ASP A 412 1.60 -25.24 -16.62
C ASP A 412 2.24 -24.04 -15.90
N PHE A 413 1.47 -23.37 -15.03
CA PHE A 413 2.02 -22.24 -14.29
C PHE A 413 3.14 -22.70 -13.34
N ALA A 414 3.31 -24.00 -13.05
CA ALA A 414 4.53 -24.49 -12.40
C ALA A 414 5.76 -24.30 -13.33
N GLY A 415 5.57 -24.45 -14.64
CA GLY A 415 6.52 -24.12 -15.70
C GLY A 415 6.97 -22.66 -15.73
N LEU A 416 6.11 -21.71 -15.31
CA LEU A 416 6.48 -20.28 -15.19
C LEU A 416 7.54 -20.02 -14.11
N PHE A 417 7.74 -20.96 -13.19
CA PHE A 417 8.76 -20.91 -12.14
C PHE A 417 10.03 -21.69 -12.49
N LEU A 418 10.10 -22.33 -13.66
CA LEU A 418 11.32 -22.98 -14.12
C LEU A 418 12.40 -21.94 -14.40
N ALA A 419 13.65 -22.30 -14.09
CA ALA A 419 14.81 -21.41 -14.19
C ALA A 419 14.98 -20.79 -15.60
N GLU A 420 14.63 -21.51 -16.65
CA GLU A 420 14.66 -21.03 -18.05
C GLU A 420 13.66 -19.90 -18.31
N PHE A 421 12.45 -19.98 -17.72
CA PHE A 421 11.40 -18.97 -17.88
C PHE A 421 11.73 -17.67 -17.16
N GLN A 422 12.37 -17.79 -15.99
CA GLN A 422 12.86 -16.66 -15.21
C GLN A 422 14.11 -16.04 -15.86
N ALA A 423 15.01 -16.85 -16.44
CA ALA A 423 16.22 -16.36 -17.12
C ALA A 423 15.90 -15.47 -18.33
N HIS A 424 14.82 -15.75 -19.06
CA HIS A 424 14.35 -14.95 -20.19
C HIS A 424 13.35 -13.85 -19.81
N LYS A 425 13.07 -13.63 -18.52
CA LYS A 425 12.11 -12.64 -18.01
C LYS A 425 10.69 -12.79 -18.60
N CYS A 426 10.30 -13.99 -19.00
CA CYS A 426 8.97 -14.24 -19.57
C CYS A 426 7.83 -14.01 -18.57
N SER A 427 8.14 -13.98 -17.26
CA SER A 427 7.22 -13.54 -16.20
C SER A 427 6.67 -12.12 -16.43
N ASN A 428 7.44 -11.22 -17.04
CA ASN A 428 7.00 -9.86 -17.38
C ASN A 428 5.97 -9.87 -18.53
N GLU A 429 6.06 -10.86 -19.41
CA GLU A 429 5.19 -11.03 -20.58
C GLU A 429 3.98 -11.91 -20.28
N LEU A 430 3.85 -12.44 -19.05
CA LEU A 430 2.79 -13.36 -18.65
C LEU A 430 1.39 -12.77 -18.85
N SER A 431 1.19 -11.47 -18.61
CA SER A 431 -0.11 -10.82 -18.85
C SER A 431 -0.56 -10.94 -20.31
N LYS A 432 0.37 -10.79 -21.25
CA LYS A 432 0.09 -10.88 -22.68
C LYS A 432 -0.17 -12.33 -23.10
N MET A 433 0.59 -13.27 -22.55
CA MET A 433 0.36 -14.70 -22.76
C MET A 433 -1.03 -15.13 -22.26
N VAL A 434 -1.37 -14.74 -21.02
CA VAL A 434 -2.69 -14.97 -20.43
C VAL A 434 -3.75 -14.29 -21.28
N HIS A 435 -3.61 -13.01 -21.66
CA HIS A 435 -4.54 -12.33 -22.56
C HIS A 435 -4.83 -13.15 -23.84
N CYS A 436 -3.79 -13.64 -24.50
CA CYS A 436 -3.93 -14.44 -25.71
C CYS A 436 -4.53 -15.83 -25.48
N SER A 437 -4.35 -16.41 -24.29
CA SER A 437 -4.95 -17.69 -23.90
C SER A 437 -6.41 -17.59 -23.48
N LEU A 438 -6.79 -16.48 -22.83
CA LEU A 438 -8.15 -16.24 -22.37
C LEU A 438 -9.06 -15.73 -23.50
N GLY A 439 -8.48 -15.12 -24.54
CA GLY A 439 -9.24 -14.51 -25.62
C GLY A 439 -10.16 -13.41 -25.10
N SER A 440 -11.46 -13.48 -25.40
CA SER A 440 -12.48 -12.56 -24.90
C SER A 440 -13.20 -13.05 -23.63
N ILE A 441 -12.77 -14.18 -23.06
CA ILE A 441 -13.45 -14.80 -21.91
C ILE A 441 -12.91 -14.17 -20.62
N SER A 442 -13.80 -13.62 -19.80
CA SER A 442 -13.46 -13.07 -18.48
C SER A 442 -13.81 -14.08 -17.37
N TYR A 443 -12.79 -14.57 -16.68
CA TYR A 443 -12.92 -15.40 -15.46
C TYR A 443 -13.01 -14.52 -14.20
N GLY A 444 -13.04 -13.19 -14.37
CA GLY A 444 -13.08 -12.20 -13.30
C GLY A 444 -14.15 -12.49 -12.23
N PRO A 445 -15.42 -12.78 -12.59
CA PRO A 445 -16.46 -13.10 -11.61
C PRO A 445 -16.12 -14.28 -10.68
N CYS A 446 -15.48 -15.33 -11.22
CA CYS A 446 -15.06 -16.47 -10.40
C CYS A 446 -13.91 -16.08 -9.46
N CYS A 447 -12.91 -15.35 -9.97
CA CYS A 447 -11.77 -14.92 -9.18
C CYS A 447 -12.15 -13.96 -8.05
N LEU A 448 -13.09 -13.06 -8.30
CA LEU A 448 -13.66 -12.16 -7.30
C LEU A 448 -14.33 -12.95 -6.16
N ARG A 449 -15.13 -13.97 -6.51
CA ARG A 449 -15.76 -14.88 -5.52
C ARG A 449 -14.72 -15.65 -4.70
N ARG A 450 -13.57 -15.99 -5.29
CA ARG A 450 -12.42 -16.62 -4.60
C ARG A 450 -11.46 -15.63 -3.95
N LYS A 451 -11.85 -14.36 -3.83
CA LYS A 451 -11.10 -13.31 -3.13
C LYS A 451 -9.71 -13.05 -3.73
N VAL A 452 -9.54 -13.26 -5.03
CA VAL A 452 -8.30 -12.89 -5.74
C VAL A 452 -8.15 -11.36 -5.68
N PRO A 453 -7.01 -10.84 -5.20
CA PRO A 453 -6.83 -9.41 -4.99
C PRO A 453 -6.69 -8.66 -6.32
N GLN A 454 -7.00 -7.36 -6.29
CA GLN A 454 -7.06 -6.50 -7.47
C GLN A 454 -5.78 -6.54 -8.32
N VAL A 455 -4.60 -6.61 -7.69
CA VAL A 455 -3.31 -6.67 -8.38
C VAL A 455 -3.13 -7.93 -9.23
N CYS A 456 -3.83 -9.01 -8.88
CA CYS A 456 -3.76 -10.31 -9.56
C CYS A 456 -4.92 -10.55 -10.53
N MET A 457 -5.89 -9.62 -10.62
CA MET A 457 -7.07 -9.79 -11.47
C MET A 457 -6.74 -9.91 -12.96
N ALA A 458 -5.59 -9.40 -13.41
CA ALA A 458 -5.10 -9.60 -14.77
C ALA A 458 -4.78 -11.06 -15.13
N LEU A 459 -4.67 -11.96 -14.14
CA LEU A 459 -4.58 -13.41 -14.37
C LEU A 459 -5.95 -14.05 -14.66
N CYS A 460 -7.03 -13.33 -14.37
CA CYS A 460 -8.41 -13.79 -14.52
C CYS A 460 -9.16 -13.08 -15.64
N ASP A 461 -8.65 -11.93 -16.07
CA ASP A 461 -9.28 -11.10 -17.09
C ASP A 461 -8.20 -10.60 -18.03
N GLY A 462 -8.18 -11.16 -19.24
CA GLY A 462 -7.18 -10.83 -20.25
C GLY A 462 -7.23 -9.36 -20.67
N THR A 463 -8.30 -8.61 -20.40
CA THR A 463 -8.39 -7.19 -20.76
C THR A 463 -7.57 -6.28 -19.81
N LEU A 464 -7.17 -6.80 -18.65
CA LEU A 464 -6.43 -6.05 -17.65
C LEU A 464 -4.92 -6.21 -17.84
N LYS A 465 -4.17 -5.12 -17.65
CA LYS A 465 -2.70 -5.14 -17.68
C LYS A 465 -2.15 -5.46 -16.29
N LEU A 466 -1.15 -6.35 -16.20
CA LEU A 466 -0.40 -6.55 -14.96
C LEU A 466 0.43 -5.29 -14.63
N PRO A 467 0.62 -4.95 -13.34
CA PRO A 467 1.60 -3.93 -12.96
C PRO A 467 3.01 -4.35 -13.41
N THR A 468 3.77 -3.41 -13.97
CA THR A 468 5.06 -3.64 -14.64
C THR A 468 6.24 -3.90 -13.69
N ALA A 469 6.04 -3.86 -12.37
CA ALA A 469 7.10 -4.13 -11.40
C ALA A 469 7.22 -5.65 -11.15
N ALA A 470 8.43 -6.21 -11.33
CA ALA A 470 8.72 -7.64 -11.19
C ALA A 470 8.32 -8.25 -9.82
N ASP A 471 8.27 -7.44 -8.75
CA ASP A 471 7.83 -7.84 -7.41
C ASP A 471 6.32 -8.19 -7.34
N SER A 472 5.53 -7.85 -8.37
CA SER A 472 4.07 -8.00 -8.37
C SER A 472 3.61 -9.45 -8.49
N TYR A 473 4.37 -10.34 -9.15
CA TYR A 473 3.92 -11.72 -9.36
C TYR A 473 4.05 -12.59 -8.11
N ALA A 474 5.08 -12.36 -7.29
CA ALA A 474 5.26 -13.07 -6.02
C ALA A 474 4.05 -12.90 -5.09
N THR A 475 3.40 -11.72 -5.13
CA THR A 475 2.19 -11.44 -4.34
C THR A 475 0.96 -12.24 -4.81
N CYS A 476 0.96 -12.73 -6.05
CA CYS A 476 -0.12 -13.52 -6.63
C CYS A 476 0.02 -15.02 -6.42
N LEU A 477 1.20 -15.52 -6.01
CA LEU A 477 1.46 -16.94 -5.77
C LEU A 477 0.39 -17.64 -4.92
N PRO A 478 -0.07 -17.07 -3.79
CA PRO A 478 -1.06 -17.74 -2.95
C PRO A 478 -2.43 -17.93 -3.63
N TYR A 479 -2.69 -17.19 -4.71
CA TYR A 479 -3.97 -17.19 -5.41
C TYR A 479 -3.95 -18.00 -6.70
N LEU A 480 -2.80 -18.53 -7.13
CA LEU A 480 -2.68 -19.23 -8.42
C LEU A 480 -3.59 -20.46 -8.51
N SER A 481 -3.74 -21.24 -7.43
CA SER A 481 -4.69 -22.36 -7.40
C SER A 481 -6.13 -21.91 -7.61
N SER A 482 -6.52 -20.80 -6.96
CA SER A 482 -7.85 -20.21 -7.14
C SER A 482 -8.08 -19.70 -8.56
N VAL A 483 -7.06 -19.10 -9.18
CA VAL A 483 -7.10 -18.69 -10.59
C VAL A 483 -7.27 -19.90 -11.50
N MET A 484 -6.50 -20.97 -11.30
CA MET A 484 -6.59 -22.21 -12.08
C MET A 484 -7.95 -22.87 -11.96
N GLU A 485 -8.48 -22.98 -10.73
CA GLU A 485 -9.84 -23.50 -10.51
C GLU A 485 -10.87 -22.69 -11.31
N CYS A 486 -10.73 -21.37 -11.35
CA CYS A 486 -11.62 -20.51 -12.15
C CYS A 486 -11.47 -20.73 -13.65
N HIS A 487 -10.25 -20.94 -14.15
CA HIS A 487 -10.02 -21.29 -15.55
C HIS A 487 -10.69 -22.63 -15.89
N MET A 488 -10.54 -23.64 -15.03
CA MET A 488 -11.15 -24.96 -15.22
C MET A 488 -12.69 -24.91 -15.14
N GLU A 489 -13.23 -24.22 -14.14
CA GLU A 489 -14.68 -24.08 -13.91
C GLU A 489 -15.37 -23.48 -15.15
N SER A 490 -14.80 -22.43 -15.72
CA SER A 490 -15.37 -21.78 -16.90
C SER A 490 -15.11 -22.56 -18.20
N ARG A 491 -13.94 -23.19 -18.37
CA ARG A 491 -13.67 -24.05 -19.53
C ARG A 491 -14.56 -25.30 -19.56
N ALA A 492 -14.95 -25.84 -18.41
CA ALA A 492 -15.86 -26.97 -18.34
C ALA A 492 -17.26 -26.69 -18.92
N LEU A 493 -17.64 -25.42 -19.09
CA LEU A 493 -18.90 -25.00 -19.70
C LEU A 493 -18.81 -24.84 -21.23
N ILE A 494 -17.59 -24.84 -21.78
CA ILE A 494 -17.31 -24.67 -23.21
C ILE A 494 -17.28 -26.06 -23.88
N PRO A 495 -17.96 -26.27 -25.01
CA PRO A 495 -17.92 -27.54 -25.73
C PRO A 495 -16.51 -27.91 -26.18
N SER A 496 -16.23 -29.21 -26.33
CA SER A 496 -14.96 -29.67 -26.91
C SER A 496 -14.88 -29.35 -28.42
N PRO A 497 -13.67 -29.28 -29.00
CA PRO A 497 -13.52 -29.16 -30.45
C PRO A 497 -14.20 -30.32 -31.19
N PRO A 498 -14.82 -30.07 -32.36
CA PRO A 498 -15.33 -31.13 -33.21
C PRO A 498 -14.23 -32.04 -33.74
N ASP A 499 -14.45 -33.35 -33.66
CA ASP A 499 -13.57 -34.38 -34.22
C ASP A 499 -14.14 -34.99 -35.50
N ASN A 500 -13.32 -35.78 -36.20
CA ASN A 500 -13.69 -36.48 -37.44
C ASN A 500 -14.26 -35.59 -38.55
N LEU A 501 -13.73 -34.37 -38.68
CA LEU A 501 -14.10 -33.46 -39.77
C LEU A 501 -13.69 -34.06 -41.12
N ARG A 502 -14.66 -34.33 -42.00
CA ARG A 502 -14.42 -35.01 -43.29
C ARG A 502 -15.40 -34.57 -44.37
N LEU A 503 -15.00 -34.80 -45.62
CA LEU A 503 -15.90 -34.72 -46.77
C LEU A 503 -16.84 -35.93 -46.80
N VAL A 504 -18.09 -35.70 -47.18
CA VAL A 504 -19.04 -36.80 -47.45
C VAL A 504 -18.77 -37.46 -48.81
N THR A 505 -18.18 -36.73 -49.75
CA THR A 505 -17.91 -37.19 -51.13
C THR A 505 -16.42 -37.07 -51.48
N ASP A 506 -15.85 -38.11 -52.09
CA ASP A 506 -14.43 -38.17 -52.45
C ASP A 506 -14.03 -37.26 -53.63
N SER A 507 -14.98 -36.92 -54.51
CA SER A 507 -14.76 -36.05 -55.68
C SER A 507 -15.61 -34.77 -55.57
N PRO A 508 -15.23 -33.81 -54.70
CA PRO A 508 -16.07 -32.66 -54.38
C PRO A 508 -16.16 -31.68 -55.56
N SER A 509 -17.34 -31.56 -56.17
CA SER A 509 -17.71 -30.40 -57.01
C SER A 509 -18.75 -29.57 -56.25
N SER A 510 -18.83 -28.25 -56.47
CA SER A 510 -19.81 -27.42 -55.75
C SER A 510 -21.24 -27.92 -56.03
N PRO A 511 -22.05 -28.29 -55.01
CA PRO A 511 -21.85 -28.05 -53.58
C PRO A 511 -21.07 -29.14 -52.82
N VAL A 512 -20.28 -28.73 -51.83
CA VAL A 512 -19.49 -29.64 -50.99
C VAL A 512 -20.17 -29.85 -49.63
N ILE A 513 -20.33 -31.10 -49.23
CA ILE A 513 -20.92 -31.49 -47.94
C ILE A 513 -19.80 -31.92 -47.00
N ILE A 514 -19.77 -31.31 -45.82
CA ILE A 514 -18.76 -31.56 -44.79
C ILE A 514 -19.50 -31.98 -43.53
N GLU A 515 -19.04 -33.06 -42.90
CA GLU A 515 -19.60 -33.59 -41.65
C GLU A 515 -18.50 -33.77 -40.58
N TRP A 516 -18.93 -33.80 -39.32
CA TRP A 516 -18.09 -34.04 -38.16
C TRP A 516 -18.87 -34.78 -37.06
N SER A 517 -18.18 -35.20 -36.01
CA SER A 517 -18.80 -35.83 -34.83
C SER A 517 -19.66 -34.81 -34.06
N GLU A 518 -20.86 -35.21 -33.62
CA GLU A 518 -21.66 -34.40 -32.70
C GLU A 518 -20.91 -34.15 -31.38
N VAL A 519 -21.03 -32.94 -30.84
CA VAL A 519 -20.31 -32.46 -29.66
C VAL A 519 -21.31 -32.17 -28.55
N VAL A 520 -21.14 -32.83 -27.41
CA VAL A 520 -21.99 -32.65 -26.24
C VAL A 520 -21.92 -31.19 -25.76
N GLY A 521 -23.08 -30.59 -25.50
CA GLY A 521 -23.18 -29.21 -25.03
C GLY A 521 -23.08 -28.14 -26.12
N ALA A 522 -22.72 -28.50 -27.35
CA ALA A 522 -22.75 -27.58 -28.47
C ALA A 522 -24.18 -27.18 -28.80
N LYS A 523 -24.39 -25.88 -29.01
CA LYS A 523 -25.67 -25.29 -29.46
C LYS A 523 -25.56 -24.75 -30.88
N LEU A 524 -24.34 -24.49 -31.34
CA LEU A 524 -24.01 -23.97 -32.66
C LEU A 524 -22.64 -24.48 -33.07
N TYR A 525 -22.45 -24.74 -34.36
CA TYR A 525 -21.15 -24.94 -34.98
C TYR A 525 -20.81 -23.76 -35.86
N ILE A 526 -19.56 -23.29 -35.79
CA ILE A 526 -19.04 -22.20 -36.59
C ILE A 526 -18.00 -22.79 -37.55
N VAL A 527 -18.33 -22.78 -38.84
CA VAL A 527 -17.51 -23.36 -39.90
C VAL A 527 -16.76 -22.21 -40.57
N TYR A 528 -15.43 -22.22 -40.45
CA TYR A 528 -14.57 -21.28 -41.15
C TYR A 528 -13.93 -21.97 -42.34
N TYR A 529 -13.88 -21.28 -43.48
CA TYR A 529 -13.19 -21.77 -44.67
C TYR A 529 -12.47 -20.64 -45.40
N ARG A 530 -11.36 -20.95 -46.06
CA ARG A 530 -10.57 -20.00 -46.87
C ARG A 530 -9.93 -20.68 -48.07
N ILE A 531 -9.57 -19.87 -49.06
CA ILE A 531 -8.83 -20.29 -50.27
C ILE A 531 -7.33 -20.28 -49.96
N LEU A 532 -6.57 -21.24 -50.51
CA LEU A 532 -5.12 -21.40 -50.32
C LEU A 532 -4.29 -21.08 -51.58
N GLU A 533 -4.70 -20.09 -52.38
CA GLU A 533 -4.02 -19.70 -53.62
C GLU A 533 -3.03 -18.53 -53.42
N GLU A 534 -1.99 -18.49 -54.25
CA GLU A 534 -0.92 -17.49 -54.16
C GLU A 534 -1.43 -16.11 -54.64
N GLY A 535 -1.36 -15.10 -53.77
CA GLY A 535 -1.86 -13.73 -54.05
C GLY A 535 -3.26 -13.41 -53.54
N GLU A 536 -4.00 -14.40 -53.03
CA GLU A 536 -5.30 -14.19 -52.39
C GLU A 536 -5.17 -13.65 -50.96
N ARG A 537 -6.18 -12.90 -50.49
CA ARG A 537 -6.21 -12.36 -49.12
C ARG A 537 -6.38 -13.50 -48.11
N ASP A 538 -5.55 -13.50 -47.06
CA ASP A 538 -5.64 -14.43 -45.93
C ASP A 538 -6.82 -14.11 -45.00
N GLU A 539 -8.05 -14.21 -45.53
CA GLU A 539 -9.30 -13.94 -44.82
C GLU A 539 -10.17 -15.20 -44.74
N TRP A 540 -10.76 -15.40 -43.57
CA TRP A 540 -11.68 -16.51 -43.32
C TRP A 540 -13.11 -16.12 -43.66
N GLU A 541 -13.76 -16.89 -44.53
CA GLU A 541 -15.21 -16.91 -44.63
C GLU A 541 -15.80 -17.76 -43.51
N LYS A 542 -17.05 -17.48 -43.12
CA LYS A 542 -17.71 -18.22 -42.04
C LYS A 542 -19.18 -18.52 -42.33
N LYS A 543 -19.61 -19.70 -41.90
CA LYS A 543 -21.00 -20.14 -41.85
C LYS A 543 -21.30 -20.76 -40.49
N THR A 544 -22.59 -20.89 -40.18
CA THR A 544 -23.02 -21.55 -38.95
C THR A 544 -23.97 -22.71 -39.26
N SER A 545 -23.95 -23.72 -38.40
CA SER A 545 -24.86 -24.87 -38.46
C SER A 545 -25.31 -25.25 -37.05
N THR A 546 -26.56 -25.64 -36.89
CA THR A 546 -27.06 -26.26 -35.63
C THR A 546 -26.94 -27.79 -35.66
N ALA A 547 -26.56 -28.36 -36.80
CA ALA A 547 -26.31 -29.78 -36.99
C ALA A 547 -24.81 -30.04 -37.20
N ASN A 548 -24.39 -31.30 -37.07
CA ASN A 548 -23.00 -31.74 -37.27
C ASN A 548 -22.60 -31.90 -38.75
N VAL A 549 -23.26 -31.13 -39.63
CA VAL A 549 -23.07 -31.14 -41.07
C VAL A 549 -23.30 -29.73 -41.64
N ILE A 550 -22.60 -29.39 -42.73
CA ILE A 550 -22.79 -28.14 -43.47
C ILE A 550 -22.65 -28.37 -44.97
N VAL A 551 -23.35 -27.55 -45.76
CA VAL A 551 -23.23 -27.49 -47.21
C VAL A 551 -22.56 -26.19 -47.64
N LEU A 552 -21.41 -26.29 -48.29
CA LEU A 552 -20.70 -25.17 -48.90
C LEU A 552 -21.07 -25.07 -50.38
N ASN A 553 -21.74 -23.97 -50.75
CA ASN A 553 -22.23 -23.71 -52.09
C ASN A 553 -21.38 -22.62 -52.77
N ARG A 554 -21.40 -22.59 -54.10
CA ARG A 554 -20.77 -21.55 -54.94
C ARG A 554 -19.25 -21.47 -54.76
N LEU A 555 -18.62 -22.62 -54.55
CA LEU A 555 -17.16 -22.69 -54.49
C LEU A 555 -16.57 -22.61 -55.91
N PRO A 556 -15.53 -21.79 -56.13
CA PRO A 556 -14.70 -21.84 -57.33
C PRO A 556 -14.26 -23.27 -57.69
N GLN A 557 -14.08 -23.54 -58.97
CA GLN A 557 -13.59 -24.85 -59.46
C GLN A 557 -12.06 -24.88 -59.42
N GLN A 558 -11.48 -26.07 -59.23
CA GLN A 558 -10.03 -26.28 -59.21
C GLN A 558 -9.30 -25.46 -58.15
N THR A 559 -9.99 -25.10 -57.08
CA THR A 559 -9.47 -24.26 -56.01
C THR A 559 -9.27 -25.08 -54.74
N ARG A 560 -8.16 -24.83 -54.05
CA ARG A 560 -7.80 -25.49 -52.80
C ARG A 560 -8.35 -24.71 -51.60
N PHE A 561 -9.02 -25.42 -50.70
CA PHE A 561 -9.62 -24.88 -49.50
C PHE A 561 -8.99 -25.47 -48.23
N GLU A 562 -9.01 -24.67 -47.18
CA GLU A 562 -8.87 -25.09 -45.79
C GLU A 562 -10.19 -24.85 -45.06
N VAL A 563 -10.63 -25.81 -44.24
CA VAL A 563 -11.81 -25.71 -43.41
C VAL A 563 -11.50 -26.11 -41.98
N VAL A 564 -12.00 -25.33 -41.02
CA VAL A 564 -11.99 -25.67 -39.59
C VAL A 564 -13.38 -25.43 -39.01
N VAL A 565 -13.75 -26.20 -37.99
CA VAL A 565 -15.05 -26.08 -37.32
C VAL A 565 -14.84 -25.89 -35.82
N LEU A 566 -15.60 -24.98 -35.24
CA LEU A 566 -15.69 -24.78 -33.78
C LEU A 566 -17.08 -25.21 -33.31
N ALA A 567 -17.15 -25.79 -32.11
CA ALA A 567 -18.39 -25.97 -31.38
C ALA A 567 -18.60 -24.79 -30.42
N ALA A 568 -19.84 -24.31 -30.26
CA ALA A 568 -20.12 -23.13 -29.45
C ALA A 568 -21.39 -23.27 -28.61
N SER A 569 -21.38 -22.64 -27.45
CA SER A 569 -22.50 -22.49 -26.51
C SER A 569 -22.58 -21.03 -26.02
N LEU A 570 -23.52 -20.73 -25.13
CA LEU A 570 -23.57 -19.41 -24.47
C LEU A 570 -22.34 -19.14 -23.58
N ALA A 571 -21.60 -20.18 -23.16
CA ALA A 571 -20.39 -20.02 -22.37
C ALA A 571 -19.16 -19.61 -23.21
N GLY A 572 -19.18 -19.88 -24.52
CA GLY A 572 -18.05 -19.63 -25.41
C GLY A 572 -17.96 -20.63 -26.55
N SER A 573 -16.87 -20.55 -27.30
CA SER A 573 -16.55 -21.46 -28.41
C SER A 573 -15.32 -22.30 -28.09
N SER A 574 -15.30 -23.52 -28.60
CA SER A 574 -14.16 -24.44 -28.54
C SER A 574 -12.96 -23.90 -29.32
N GLU A 575 -11.82 -24.56 -29.14
CA GLU A 575 -10.73 -24.46 -30.11
C GLU A 575 -11.15 -24.99 -31.50
N PRO A 576 -10.45 -24.57 -32.58
CA PRO A 576 -10.70 -25.11 -33.91
C PRO A 576 -10.45 -26.62 -33.97
N SER A 577 -11.28 -27.33 -34.73
CA SER A 577 -10.99 -28.70 -35.17
C SER A 577 -9.65 -28.79 -35.90
N ARG A 578 -9.16 -30.01 -36.14
CA ARG A 578 -8.10 -30.21 -37.13
C ARG A 578 -8.55 -29.68 -38.50
N SER A 579 -7.62 -29.05 -39.23
CA SER A 579 -7.89 -28.51 -40.56
C SER A 579 -8.22 -29.64 -41.55
N LEU A 580 -9.32 -29.48 -42.26
CA LEU A 580 -9.66 -30.27 -43.43
C LEU A 580 -9.20 -29.51 -44.69
N PHE A 581 -8.40 -30.16 -45.52
CA PHE A 581 -7.96 -29.63 -46.80
C PHE A 581 -8.61 -30.38 -47.95
N PHE A 582 -9.14 -29.67 -48.94
CA PHE A 582 -9.66 -30.29 -50.16
C PHE A 582 -9.51 -29.37 -51.37
N SER A 583 -9.63 -29.94 -52.57
CA SER A 583 -9.66 -29.19 -53.82
C SER A 583 -10.96 -29.46 -54.56
N THR A 584 -11.61 -28.43 -55.08
CA THR A 584 -12.83 -28.60 -55.88
C THR A 584 -12.50 -29.14 -57.26
N MET A 585 -13.29 -30.10 -57.74
CA MET A 585 -13.14 -30.67 -59.08
C MET A 585 -13.76 -29.76 -60.15
N PRO A 586 -13.32 -29.88 -61.42
CA PRO A 586 -14.00 -29.26 -62.55
C PRO A 586 -15.44 -29.78 -62.63
N LYS A 587 -16.38 -28.96 -63.11
CA LYS A 587 -17.69 -29.49 -63.50
C LYS A 587 -17.50 -30.45 -64.67
N ASN A 588 -17.94 -31.70 -64.51
CA ASN A 588 -18.12 -32.58 -65.66
C ASN A 588 -19.18 -31.93 -66.57
N ASN A 589 -18.77 -31.58 -67.79
CA ASN A 589 -19.69 -31.11 -68.84
C ASN A 589 -20.66 -32.21 -69.25
#